data_AF-T0V9Q0-F1
#
_entry.id   AF-T0V9Q0-F1
#
_cell.length_a   1.000
_cell.length_b   1.000
_cell.length_c   1.000
_cell.angle_alpha   90.00
_cell.angle_beta   90.00
_cell.angle_gamma   90.00
#
_symmetry.space_group_name_H-M   'P 1'
#
loop_
_entity.id
_entity.type
_entity.pdbx_description
1 polymer ?
#
loop_
_entity_poly.entity_id
_entity_poly.type
_entity_poly.pdbx_seq_one_letter_code
_entity_poly.pdbx_strand_id
1 'polypeptide(L)'
;MTKMLKGIAASDGVAVAKAYLLIQPDLSFETVSVEDTSAEEARLDAALEASQNELSLIRENAVASLGEEAAQVFDAHMMVLADPEMIGQIKETIRTKKSMQKLA
;
A
#
# COMPACT_ATOMS: atom_id res chain seq x y z
N MET A 1 9.47 34.99 -6.54
CA MET A 1 9.37 34.72 -7.99
C MET A 1 8.29 33.68 -8.22
N THR A 2 7.31 33.97 -9.06
CA THR A 2 6.25 33.03 -9.45
C THR A 2 6.75 32.15 -10.59
N LYS A 3 6.63 30.83 -10.47
CA LYS A 3 7.10 29.87 -11.48
C LYS A 3 5.89 29.34 -12.25
N MET A 4 5.89 29.51 -13.58
CA MET A 4 4.85 28.96 -14.45
C MET A 4 5.27 27.56 -14.91
N LEU A 5 4.46 26.55 -14.61
CA LEU A 5 4.67 25.16 -15.03
C LEU A 5 3.69 24.84 -16.17
N LYS A 6 4.18 24.22 -17.24
CA LYS A 6 3.34 23.71 -18.35
C LYS A 6 3.29 22.19 -18.28
N GLY A 7 2.11 21.62 -18.45
CA GLY A 7 1.86 20.17 -18.47
C GLY A 7 0.81 19.79 -19.50
N ILE A 8 0.34 18.54 -19.45
CA ILE A 8 -0.75 18.02 -20.29
C ILE A 8 -2.08 18.22 -19.53
N ALA A 9 -3.08 18.78 -20.19
CA ALA A 9 -4.40 18.96 -19.59
C ALA A 9 -5.13 17.62 -19.49
N ALA A 10 -5.52 17.22 -18.27
CA ALA A 10 -6.28 16.01 -18.01
C ALA A 10 -7.77 16.27 -17.70
N SER A 11 -8.10 17.49 -17.26
CA SER A 11 -9.45 17.94 -16.93
C SER A 11 -9.58 19.44 -17.15
N ASP A 12 -10.76 19.89 -17.59
CA ASP A 12 -11.05 21.30 -17.81
C ASP A 12 -11.31 22.04 -16.50
N GLY A 13 -10.92 23.32 -16.43
CA GLY A 13 -11.24 24.22 -15.32
C GLY A 13 -10.07 25.05 -14.81
N VAL A 14 -10.37 25.92 -13.84
CA VAL A 14 -9.38 26.77 -13.14
C VAL A 14 -9.52 26.55 -11.64
N ALA A 15 -8.46 26.09 -10.97
CA ALA A 15 -8.44 25.87 -9.53
C ALA A 15 -7.55 26.88 -8.82
N VAL A 16 -8.05 27.46 -7.72
CA VAL A 16 -7.29 28.38 -6.83
C VAL A 16 -7.42 27.89 -5.40
N ALA A 17 -6.38 27.24 -4.88
CA ALA A 17 -6.33 26.68 -3.54
C ALA A 17 -4.90 26.63 -2.99
N LYS A 18 -4.74 26.32 -1.70
CA LYS A 18 -3.42 26.01 -1.12
C LYS A 18 -2.92 24.68 -1.69
N ALA A 19 -1.63 24.63 -2.02
CA ALA A 19 -1.01 23.38 -2.46
C ALA A 19 -0.91 22.39 -1.31
N TYR A 20 -1.39 21.17 -1.53
CA TYR A 20 -1.09 20.02 -0.70
C TYR A 20 -0.02 19.19 -1.42
N LEU A 21 1.13 19.00 -0.77
CA LEU A 21 2.22 18.22 -1.33
C LEU A 21 2.11 16.79 -0.82
N LEU A 22 1.70 15.87 -1.69
CA LEU A 22 1.68 14.44 -1.39
C LEU A 22 3.10 13.87 -1.55
N ILE A 23 3.84 13.77 -0.46
CA ILE A 23 5.16 13.15 -0.40
C ILE A 23 4.96 11.67 -0.06
N GLN A 24 5.49 10.77 -0.87
CA GLN A 24 5.46 9.33 -0.55
C GLN A 24 6.39 9.05 0.64
N PRO A 25 6.01 8.14 1.54
CA PRO A 25 6.91 7.73 2.62
C PRO A 25 8.20 7.14 2.06
N ASP A 26 9.30 7.31 2.77
CA ASP A 26 10.53 6.58 2.46
C ASP A 26 10.32 5.10 2.82
N LEU A 27 10.38 4.23 1.81
CA LEU A 27 10.21 2.79 1.95
C LEU A 27 11.56 2.07 1.99
N SER A 28 12.66 2.80 2.22
CA SER A 28 14.00 2.22 2.36
C SER A 28 14.07 1.27 3.56
N PHE A 29 14.67 0.11 3.34
CA PHE A 29 14.86 -0.91 4.38
C PHE A 29 16.24 -1.55 4.27
N GLU A 30 16.74 -2.07 5.38
CA GLU A 30 17.92 -2.91 5.42
C GLU A 30 17.53 -4.39 5.48
N THR A 31 18.30 -5.25 4.83
CA THR A 31 18.12 -6.69 4.92
C THR A 31 18.94 -7.22 6.10
N VAL A 32 18.27 -7.59 7.19
CA VAL A 32 18.90 -8.14 8.40
C VAL A 32 18.65 -9.63 8.51
N SER A 33 19.63 -10.37 9.05
CA SER A 33 19.40 -11.77 9.37
C SER A 33 18.62 -11.88 10.68
N VAL A 34 17.55 -12.68 10.69
CA VAL A 34 16.65 -12.86 11.83
C VAL A 34 16.74 -14.29 12.32
N GLU A 35 16.89 -14.48 13.63
CA GLU A 35 16.95 -15.80 14.25
C GLU A 35 15.54 -16.37 14.51
N ASP A 36 14.58 -15.51 14.83
CA ASP A 36 13.19 -15.86 15.09
C ASP A 36 12.31 -15.61 13.86
N THR A 37 12.19 -16.61 13.00
CA THR A 37 11.33 -16.56 11.82
C THR A 37 9.85 -16.55 12.18
N SER A 38 9.47 -17.05 13.37
CA SER A 38 8.08 -17.09 13.81
C SER A 38 7.57 -15.69 14.17
N ALA A 39 8.40 -14.88 14.83
CA ALA A 39 8.08 -13.48 15.11
C ALA A 39 7.91 -12.67 13.81
N GLU A 40 8.69 -12.97 12.78
CA GLU A 40 8.61 -12.29 11.48
C GLU A 40 7.38 -12.70 10.66
N GLU A 41 6.97 -13.97 10.72
CA GLU A 41 5.70 -14.40 10.14
C GLU A 41 4.51 -13.71 10.81
N ALA A 42 4.53 -13.59 12.14
CA ALA A 42 3.49 -12.87 12.88
C ALA A 42 3.47 -11.36 12.53
N ARG A 43 4.64 -10.74 12.32
CA ARG A 43 4.75 -9.35 11.86
C ARG A 43 4.14 -9.15 10.48
N LEU A 44 4.39 -10.09 9.56
CA LEU A 44 3.78 -10.08 8.23
C LEU A 44 2.25 -10.22 8.32
N ASP A 45 1.76 -11.18 9.11
CA ASP A 45 0.33 -11.42 9.27
C ASP A 45 -0.39 -10.19 9.84
N ALA A 46 0.20 -9.54 10.84
CA ALA A 46 -0.34 -8.29 11.39
C ALA A 46 -0.39 -7.15 10.36
N ALA A 47 0.64 -7.02 9.51
CA ALA A 47 0.67 -6.02 8.45
C ALA A 47 -0.38 -6.30 7.34
N LEU A 48 -0.57 -7.57 6.99
CA LEU A 48 -1.60 -8.00 6.03
C LEU A 48 -3.00 -7.73 6.58
N GLU A 49 -3.25 -8.02 7.86
CA GLU A 49 -4.53 -7.75 8.51
C GLU A 49 -4.82 -6.25 8.58
N ALA A 50 -3.84 -5.43 8.99
CA ALA A 50 -3.97 -3.97 9.01
C ALA A 50 -4.29 -3.42 7.60
N SER A 51 -3.56 -3.88 6.58
CA SER A 51 -3.77 -3.44 5.20
C SER A 51 -5.15 -3.83 4.66
N GLN A 52 -5.64 -5.02 4.99
CA GLN A 52 -6.99 -5.45 4.61
C GLN A 52 -8.08 -4.57 5.24
N ASN A 53 -7.96 -4.27 6.53
CA ASN A 53 -8.91 -3.42 7.23
C ASN A 53 -8.93 -1.98 6.66
N GLU A 54 -7.76 -1.42 6.37
CA GLU A 54 -7.64 -0.11 5.73
C GLU A 54 -8.29 -0.09 4.33
N LEU A 55 -8.03 -1.10 3.51
CA LEU A 55 -8.63 -1.19 2.17
C LEU A 55 -10.15 -1.39 2.22
N SER A 56 -10.67 -2.16 3.17
CA SER A 56 -12.12 -2.28 3.37
C SER A 56 -12.75 -0.93 3.70
N LEU A 57 -12.14 -0.14 4.59
CA LEU A 57 -12.63 1.20 4.92
C LEU A 57 -12.56 2.15 3.71
N ILE A 58 -11.48 2.10 2.93
CA ILE A 58 -11.34 2.91 1.72
C ILE A 58 -12.40 2.52 0.69
N ARG A 59 -12.66 1.22 0.52
CA ARG A 59 -13.70 0.70 -0.37
C ARG A 59 -15.08 1.21 0.03
N GLU A 60 -15.46 1.12 1.31
CA GLU A 60 -16.76 1.60 1.81
C GLU A 60 -16.94 3.10 1.55
N ASN A 61 -15.90 3.90 1.80
CA ASN A 61 -15.91 5.32 1.51
C ASN A 61 -16.00 5.62 0.00
N ALA A 62 -15.34 4.82 -0.83
CA ALA A 62 -15.40 4.94 -2.28
C ALA A 62 -16.80 4.60 -2.81
N VAL A 63 -17.45 3.55 -2.32
CA VAL A 63 -18.86 3.22 -2.65
C VAL A 63 -19.76 4.40 -2.33
N ALA A 64 -19.63 4.98 -1.13
CA ALA A 64 -20.48 6.10 -0.70
C ALA A 64 -20.25 7.39 -1.50
N SER A 65 -19.01 7.64 -1.94
CA SER A 65 -18.62 8.92 -2.56
C SER A 65 -18.65 8.90 -4.10
N LEU A 66 -18.32 7.76 -4.70
CA LEU A 66 -18.06 7.59 -6.14
C LEU A 66 -18.91 6.48 -6.79
N GLY A 67 -19.58 5.65 -5.99
CA GLY A 67 -20.40 4.53 -6.45
C GLY A 67 -19.65 3.20 -6.53
N GLU A 68 -20.40 2.13 -6.78
CA GLU A 68 -19.89 0.74 -6.73
C GLU A 68 -18.80 0.47 -7.78
N GLU A 69 -18.92 1.04 -8.98
CA GLU A 69 -17.96 0.84 -10.08
C GLU A 69 -16.56 1.34 -9.71
N ALA A 70 -16.48 2.52 -9.08
CA ALA A 70 -15.21 3.07 -8.61
C ALA A 70 -14.60 2.24 -7.46
N ALA A 71 -15.42 1.53 -6.69
CA ALA A 71 -14.97 0.70 -5.58
C ALA A 71 -14.38 -0.66 -6.03
N GLN A 72 -14.73 -1.15 -7.22
CA GLN A 72 -14.25 -2.44 -7.75
C GLN A 72 -12.72 -2.51 -7.88
N VAL A 73 -12.05 -1.38 -8.06
CA VAL A 73 -10.58 -1.36 -8.06
C VAL A 73 -10.01 -1.88 -6.75
N PHE A 74 -10.65 -1.57 -5.62
CA PHE A 74 -10.21 -2.02 -4.29
C PHE A 74 -10.50 -3.50 -4.05
N ASP A 75 -11.56 -4.05 -4.67
CA ASP A 75 -11.83 -5.50 -4.64
C ASP A 75 -10.66 -6.28 -5.25
N ALA A 76 -10.12 -5.80 -6.37
CA ALA A 76 -8.92 -6.42 -6.98
C ALA A 76 -7.69 -6.35 -6.06
N HIS A 77 -7.49 -5.23 -5.34
CA HIS A 77 -6.38 -5.11 -4.38
C HIS A 77 -6.56 -6.07 -3.20
N MET A 78 -7.79 -6.24 -2.69
CA MET A 78 -8.08 -7.22 -1.64
C MET A 78 -7.85 -8.66 -2.11
N MET A 79 -8.18 -8.99 -3.37
CA MET A 79 -7.90 -10.31 -3.94
C MET A 79 -6.40 -10.63 -3.97
N VAL A 80 -5.56 -9.65 -4.32
CA VAL A 80 -4.10 -9.82 -4.30
C VAL A 80 -3.58 -10.05 -2.88
N LEU A 81 -4.09 -9.30 -1.90
CA LEU A 81 -3.70 -9.47 -0.49
C LEU A 81 -4.17 -10.79 0.12
N ALA A 82 -5.26 -11.37 -0.40
CA ALA A 82 -5.80 -12.63 0.06
C ALA A 82 -5.22 -13.85 -0.67
N ASP A 83 -4.30 -13.66 -1.64
CA ASP A 83 -3.71 -14.76 -2.41
C ASP A 83 -2.81 -15.64 -1.52
N PRO A 84 -3.22 -16.89 -1.23
CA PRO A 84 -2.44 -17.78 -0.39
C PRO A 84 -1.11 -18.20 -1.03
N GLU A 85 -0.99 -18.18 -2.36
CA GLU A 85 0.25 -18.50 -3.04
C GLU A 85 1.29 -17.39 -2.81
N MET A 86 0.89 -16.13 -2.98
CA MET A 86 1.75 -14.98 -2.73
C MET A 86 2.21 -14.95 -1.27
N ILE A 87 1.28 -15.07 -0.32
CA ILE A 87 1.60 -15.09 1.12
C ILE A 87 2.51 -16.27 1.46
N GLY A 88 2.23 -17.44 0.89
CA GLY A 88 3.03 -18.66 1.08
C GLY A 88 4.48 -18.47 0.66
N GLN A 89 4.72 -17.91 -0.53
CA GLN A 89 6.06 -17.63 -1.05
C GLN A 89 6.84 -16.63 -0.18
N ILE A 90 6.15 -15.61 0.36
CA ILE A 90 6.77 -14.63 1.27
C ILE A 90 7.18 -15.33 2.58
N LYS A 91 6.28 -16.12 3.19
CA LYS A 91 6.59 -16.87 4.42
C LYS A 91 7.72 -17.88 4.21
N GLU A 92 7.76 -18.55 3.06
CA GLU A 92 8.87 -19.46 2.72
C GLU A 92 10.20 -18.71 2.60
N THR A 93 10.19 -17.50 2.03
CA THR A 93 11.37 -16.65 1.95
C THR A 93 11.87 -16.24 3.33
N ILE A 94 10.97 -15.89 4.25
CA ILE A 94 11.29 -15.57 5.65
C ILE A 94 11.99 -16.76 6.32
N ARG A 95 11.45 -17.97 6.15
CA ARG A 95 12.01 -19.21 6.71
C ARG A 95 13.38 -19.56 6.12
N THR A 96 13.53 -19.44 4.80
CA THR A 96 14.70 -19.95 4.06
C THR A 96 15.88 -18.99 4.12
N LYS A 97 15.64 -17.69 3.91
CA LYS A 97 16.72 -16.71 3.87
C LYS A 97 17.07 -16.15 5.25
N LYS A 98 16.25 -16.43 6.28
CA LYS A 98 16.33 -15.76 7.59
C LYS A 98 16.53 -14.26 7.41
N SER A 99 15.95 -13.65 6.37
CA SER A 99 16.28 -12.28 5.96
C SER A 99 15.01 -11.46 5.93
N MET A 100 14.99 -10.34 6.64
CA MET A 100 13.87 -9.41 6.56
C MET A 100 14.33 -8.00 6.24
N GLN A 101 13.41 -7.31 5.57
CA GLN A 101 13.40 -5.88 5.34
C GLN A 101 13.01 -5.20 6.66
N LYS A 102 13.97 -4.54 7.30
CA LYS A 102 13.72 -3.67 8.44
C LYS A 102 13.70 -2.24 7.91
N LEU A 103 12.55 -1.58 7.99
CA LEU A 103 12.45 -0.15 7.66
C LEU A 103 13.47 0.60 8.54
N ALA A 104 14.26 1.48 7.92
CA ALA A 104 15.26 2.29 8.62
C ALA A 104 14.59 3.35 9.51
#